data_AF-A0A150GU16-F1
#
_entry.id   AF-A0A150GU16-F1
#
_cell.length_a   1.000
_cell.length_b   1.000
_cell.length_c   1.000
_cell.angle_alpha   90.00
_cell.angle_beta   90.00
_cell.angle_gamma   90.00
#
_symmetry.space_group_name_H-M   'P 1'
#
loop_
_entity.id
_entity.type
_entity.pdbx_description
1 polymer ?
#
loop_
_entity_poly.entity_id
_entity_poly.type
_entity_poly.pdbx_seq_one_letter_code
_entity_poly.pdbx_strand_id
1 'polypeptide(L)'
;MPSPSLGIRLPLSESVERVVVNPVIRAAPWDPNRLEQQEQDPKAHVLLVSESDVCRSVLAAACLRRALQDAGLGDAVEVATCGTRPYNLGEGPEPAAVAAAEALGLELPPGHCARLFEPARDIVAFDLLLTMDKFTAGDVMREVSSFDLINRSMPFSYKVRRLSEFLGGAEARGLAAAYGNDGPDALDIEDPLYGNVGGEEEQRAVLQSARTIRAACNGLAAFLRGVQDEEPPGAAVAEGGSPGDAPECELPLPGQAPVCSGASVSTTDTDGDDEEAHTAGRVHEGRPLGPALRARVLTMGPTPWLVPPMLSPRPQAPAH
;
A
#
# COMPACT_ATOMS: atom_id res chain seq x y z
N MET A 1 -77.91 8.62 -0.16
CA MET A 1 -77.11 9.64 0.52
C MET A 1 -75.68 9.13 0.62
N PRO A 2 -74.67 9.89 0.17
CA PRO A 2 -73.28 9.44 0.11
C PRO A 2 -72.58 9.59 1.47
N SER A 3 -71.73 8.62 1.83
CA SER A 3 -70.75 8.76 2.92
C SER A 3 -69.59 9.63 2.43
N PRO A 4 -69.13 10.64 3.20
CA PRO A 4 -67.98 11.43 2.81
C PRO A 4 -66.69 10.65 3.12
N SER A 5 -65.97 10.25 2.06
CA SER A 5 -64.58 9.86 2.15
C SER A 5 -63.73 11.10 2.45
N LEU A 6 -63.22 11.19 3.68
CA LEU A 6 -62.25 12.21 4.08
C LEU A 6 -60.90 11.88 3.42
N GLY A 7 -60.74 12.24 2.16
CA GLY A 7 -59.46 12.19 1.46
C GLY A 7 -58.57 13.32 1.95
N ILE A 8 -57.74 13.06 2.96
CA ILE A 8 -56.65 13.96 3.32
C ILE A 8 -55.61 13.84 2.20
N ARG A 9 -55.69 14.72 1.20
CA ARG A 9 -54.59 14.96 0.27
C ARG A 9 -53.54 15.79 1.00
N LEU A 10 -52.54 15.12 1.59
CA LEU A 10 -51.30 15.79 1.95
C LEU A 10 -50.54 16.11 0.66
N PRO A 11 -50.12 17.36 0.41
CA PRO A 11 -49.24 17.65 -0.70
C PRO A 11 -47.88 16.98 -0.44
N LEU A 12 -47.49 16.07 -1.33
CA LEU A 12 -46.12 15.57 -1.43
C LEU A 12 -45.23 16.71 -1.95
N SER A 13 -44.92 17.65 -1.07
CA SER A 13 -43.87 18.65 -1.27
C SER A 13 -43.02 18.74 -0.01
N GLU A 14 -42.57 17.59 0.49
CA GLU A 14 -41.32 17.53 1.22
C GLU A 14 -40.30 16.94 0.27
N SER A 15 -39.58 17.83 -0.40
CA SER A 15 -38.24 17.53 -0.87
C SER A 15 -37.50 16.96 0.33
N VAL A 16 -37.22 15.65 0.31
CA VAL A 16 -36.23 15.07 1.21
C VAL A 16 -34.90 15.65 0.73
N GLU A 17 -34.58 16.86 1.17
CA GLU A 17 -33.18 17.27 1.26
C GLU A 17 -32.53 16.18 2.09
N ARG A 18 -31.68 15.38 1.45
CA ARG A 18 -30.78 14.49 2.18
C ARG A 18 -29.95 15.40 3.07
N VAL A 19 -30.39 15.57 4.31
CA VAL A 19 -29.56 16.11 5.37
C VAL A 19 -28.45 15.08 5.53
N VAL A 20 -27.35 15.29 4.82
CA VAL A 20 -26.10 14.61 5.10
C VAL A 20 -25.68 15.17 6.46
N VAL A 21 -26.12 14.51 7.53
CA VAL A 21 -25.61 14.78 8.87
C VAL A 21 -24.16 14.35 8.82
N ASN A 22 -23.28 15.29 8.48
CA ASN A 22 -21.85 15.05 8.56
C ASN A 22 -21.55 14.91 10.05
N PRO A 23 -21.10 13.73 10.53
CA PRO A 23 -20.83 13.56 11.94
C PRO A 23 -19.81 14.61 12.35
N VAL A 24 -20.18 15.48 13.29
CA VAL A 24 -19.26 16.47 13.84
C VAL A 24 -18.31 15.70 14.76
N ILE A 25 -17.23 15.18 14.17
CA ILE A 25 -16.15 14.54 14.89
C ILE A 25 -15.37 15.66 15.58
N ARG A 26 -15.63 15.82 16.89
CA ARG A 26 -15.09 16.93 17.70
C ARG A 26 -13.59 16.80 17.98
N ALA A 27 -13.04 15.60 17.82
CA ALA A 27 -11.63 15.29 17.99
C ALA A 27 -11.25 14.13 17.06
N ALA A 28 -10.03 14.14 16.55
CA ALA A 28 -9.52 13.06 15.73
C ALA A 28 -9.62 11.71 16.49
N PRO A 29 -10.00 10.61 15.82
CA PRO A 29 -10.08 9.29 16.44
C PRO A 29 -8.70 8.65 16.72
N TRP A 30 -7.61 9.29 16.30
CA TRP A 30 -6.23 8.87 16.56
C TRP A 30 -5.54 9.79 17.56
N ASP A 31 -4.48 9.29 18.18
CA ASP A 31 -3.59 10.09 19.02
C ASP A 31 -2.72 11.01 18.15
N PRO A 32 -2.84 12.35 18.27
CA PRO A 32 -2.06 13.29 17.45
C PRO A 32 -0.55 13.13 17.65
N ASN A 33 -0.10 12.78 18.87
CA ASN A 33 1.32 12.58 19.15
C ASN A 33 1.90 11.42 18.32
N ARG A 34 1.06 10.44 17.93
CA ARG A 34 1.50 9.28 17.14
C ARG A 34 1.79 9.65 15.70
N LEU A 35 1.00 10.54 15.09
CA LEU A 35 1.29 11.06 13.76
C LEU A 35 2.63 11.80 13.76
N GLU A 36 2.83 12.70 14.73
CA GLU A 36 4.07 13.47 14.85
C GLU A 36 5.29 12.54 15.05
N GLN A 37 5.15 11.50 15.89
CA GLN A 37 6.20 10.49 16.08
C GLN A 37 6.50 9.74 14.77
N GLN A 38 5.47 9.35 14.02
CA GLN A 38 5.64 8.63 12.75
C GLN A 38 6.29 9.52 11.68
N GLU A 39 5.96 10.82 11.63
CA GLU A 39 6.57 11.77 10.71
C GLU A 39 8.08 11.97 10.99
N GLN A 40 8.48 11.90 12.26
CA GLN A 40 9.87 12.06 12.71
C GLN A 40 10.70 10.78 12.62
N ASP A 41 10.07 9.61 12.48
CA ASP A 41 10.79 8.34 12.42
C ASP A 41 11.61 8.23 11.11
N PRO A 42 12.93 8.00 11.19
CA PRO A 42 13.76 7.81 10.01
C PRO A 42 13.51 6.48 9.29
N LYS A 43 12.91 5.48 9.98
CA LYS A 43 12.58 4.18 9.41
C LYS A 43 11.26 4.22 8.66
N ALA A 44 11.14 3.37 7.64
CA ALA A 44 9.87 3.09 7.01
C ALA A 44 9.10 2.03 7.80
N HIS A 45 7.80 2.21 7.95
CA HIS A 45 6.91 1.30 8.66
C HIS A 45 5.95 0.63 7.68
N VAL A 46 6.04 -0.70 7.57
CA VAL A 46 5.19 -1.50 6.68
C VAL A 46 4.32 -2.45 7.49
N LEU A 47 3.01 -2.40 7.24
CA LEU A 47 2.02 -3.30 7.85
C LEU A 47 1.51 -4.30 6.81
N LEU A 48 1.66 -5.58 7.09
CA LEU A 48 1.14 -6.67 6.27
C LEU A 48 -0.19 -7.16 6.83
N VAL A 49 -1.24 -7.08 6.02
CA VAL A 49 -2.62 -7.35 6.43
C VAL A 49 -3.15 -8.58 5.72
N SER A 50 -3.56 -9.59 6.47
CA SER A 50 -4.33 -10.73 5.97
C SER A 50 -5.68 -10.84 6.70
N GLU A 51 -6.46 -11.88 6.43
CA GLU A 51 -7.75 -12.05 7.09
C GLU A 51 -7.59 -12.40 8.59
N SER A 52 -6.77 -13.41 8.90
CA SER A 52 -6.65 -14.01 10.24
C SER A 52 -5.29 -13.85 10.92
N ASP A 53 -4.29 -13.28 10.24
CA ASP A 53 -2.93 -13.04 10.76
C ASP A 53 -2.13 -14.28 11.20
N VAL A 54 -2.42 -15.45 10.64
CA VAL A 54 -1.69 -16.70 10.97
C VAL A 54 -0.95 -17.33 9.79
N CYS A 55 -1.30 -16.98 8.55
CA CYS A 55 -0.75 -17.61 7.35
C CYS A 55 -0.07 -16.61 6.40
N ARG A 56 -0.85 -15.92 5.55
CA ARG A 56 -0.31 -15.06 4.47
C ARG A 56 0.51 -13.87 4.96
N SER A 57 0.01 -13.11 5.95
CA SER A 57 0.76 -11.96 6.50
C SER A 57 2.04 -12.39 7.23
N VAL A 58 2.01 -13.54 7.92
CA VAL A 58 3.17 -14.10 8.63
C VAL A 58 4.25 -14.54 7.65
N LEU A 59 3.86 -15.26 6.59
CA LEU A 59 4.76 -15.62 5.48
C LEU A 59 5.33 -14.37 4.80
N ALA A 60 4.49 -13.37 4.56
CA ALA A 60 4.93 -12.11 3.96
C ALA A 60 5.92 -11.36 4.85
N ALA A 61 5.77 -11.41 6.18
CA ALA A 61 6.72 -10.79 7.09
C ALA A 61 8.08 -11.48 7.03
N ALA A 62 8.10 -12.82 7.01
CA ALA A 62 9.32 -13.59 6.87
C ALA A 62 10.01 -13.35 5.52
N CYS A 63 9.26 -13.41 4.42
CA CYS A 63 9.75 -13.11 3.07
C CYS A 63 10.29 -11.68 2.96
N LEU A 64 9.56 -10.69 3.47
CA LEU A 64 9.94 -9.28 3.39
C LEU A 64 11.19 -9.00 4.23
N ARG A 65 11.28 -9.51 5.46
CA ARG A 65 12.48 -9.37 6.28
C ARG A 65 13.71 -9.93 5.59
N ARG A 66 13.60 -11.12 4.98
CA ARG A 66 14.70 -11.70 4.21
C ARG A 66 15.07 -10.84 3.00
N ALA A 67 14.09 -10.41 2.21
CA ALA A 67 14.31 -9.56 1.05
C ALA A 67 14.96 -8.21 1.42
N LEU A 68 14.54 -7.60 2.54
CA LEU A 68 15.12 -6.37 3.07
C LEU A 68 16.56 -6.57 3.54
N GLN A 69 16.88 -7.69 4.21
CA GLN A 69 18.25 -8.02 4.60
C GLN A 69 19.15 -8.18 3.37
N ASP A 70 18.71 -8.96 2.38
CA ASP A 70 19.44 -9.18 1.13
C ASP A 70 19.63 -7.87 0.36
N ALA A 71 18.63 -6.99 0.41
CA ALA A 71 18.66 -5.66 -0.13
C ALA A 71 19.25 -4.62 0.83
N GLY A 72 19.97 -4.97 1.91
CA GLY A 72 20.66 -4.02 2.80
C GLY A 72 19.78 -2.91 3.42
N LEU A 73 18.49 -3.19 3.63
CA LEU A 73 17.46 -2.31 4.18
C LEU A 73 16.92 -2.80 5.54
N GLY A 74 17.47 -3.88 6.09
CA GLY A 74 16.94 -4.56 7.29
C GLY A 74 16.76 -3.64 8.51
N ASP A 75 17.65 -2.66 8.70
CA ASP A 75 17.58 -1.72 9.83
C ASP A 75 16.76 -0.45 9.51
N ALA A 76 16.43 -0.23 8.24
CA ALA A 76 15.73 0.94 7.74
C ALA A 76 14.20 0.74 7.63
N VAL A 77 13.72 -0.50 7.78
CA VAL A 77 12.29 -0.85 7.64
C VAL A 77 11.82 -1.69 8.82
N GLU A 78 10.78 -1.20 9.50
CA GLU A 78 10.03 -1.92 10.51
C GLU A 78 8.86 -2.66 9.84
N VAL A 79 8.73 -3.96 10.12
CA VAL A 79 7.68 -4.82 9.54
C VAL A 79 6.81 -5.39 10.64
N ALA A 80 5.51 -5.11 10.56
CA ALA A 80 4.48 -5.66 11.42
C ALA A 80 3.39 -6.37 10.60
N THR A 81 2.56 -7.15 11.30
CA THR A 81 1.41 -7.84 10.70
C THR A 81 0.14 -7.58 11.49
N CYS A 82 -1.02 -7.80 10.87
CA CYS A 82 -2.32 -7.88 11.53
C CYS A 82 -3.36 -8.61 10.68
N GLY A 83 -4.49 -8.94 11.31
CA GLY A 83 -5.66 -9.57 10.71
C GLY A 83 -6.84 -8.61 10.65
N THR A 84 -7.69 -8.69 9.63
CA THR A 84 -8.95 -7.92 9.58
C THR A 84 -10.07 -8.58 10.38
N ARG A 85 -9.95 -9.87 10.69
CA ARG A 85 -10.95 -10.67 11.42
C ARG A 85 -10.36 -11.21 12.73
N PRO A 86 -11.17 -11.36 13.78
CA PRO A 86 -10.71 -11.81 15.09
C PRO A 86 -10.63 -13.33 15.24
N TYR A 87 -10.58 -14.11 14.15
CA TYR A 87 -10.73 -15.57 14.20
C TYR A 87 -9.66 -16.27 15.03
N ASN A 88 -8.41 -15.81 14.92
CA ASN A 88 -7.25 -16.47 15.50
C ASN A 88 -6.50 -15.56 16.49
N LEU A 89 -7.18 -14.62 17.17
CA LEU A 89 -6.51 -13.66 18.05
C LEU A 89 -5.69 -14.34 19.14
N GLY A 90 -4.41 -13.97 19.23
CA GLY A 90 -3.45 -14.51 20.18
C GLY A 90 -2.86 -15.86 19.77
N GLU A 91 -3.28 -16.45 18.65
CA GLU A 91 -2.73 -17.70 18.14
C GLU A 91 -1.40 -17.48 17.41
N GLY A 92 -0.58 -18.53 17.37
CA GLY A 92 0.67 -18.54 16.62
C GLY A 92 0.44 -18.77 15.11
N PRO A 93 1.54 -18.85 14.34
CA PRO A 93 1.46 -19.15 12.91
C PRO A 93 0.80 -20.51 12.62
N GLU A 94 0.04 -20.58 11.53
CA GLU A 94 -0.60 -21.81 11.06
C GLU A 94 0.47 -22.87 10.72
N PRO A 95 0.33 -24.15 11.13
CA PRO A 95 1.33 -25.19 10.87
C PRO A 95 1.75 -25.33 9.41
N ALA A 96 0.81 -25.20 8.46
CA ALA A 96 1.13 -25.24 7.04
C ALA A 96 2.00 -24.04 6.60
N ALA A 97 1.80 -22.87 7.21
CA ALA A 97 2.65 -21.70 6.99
C ALA A 97 4.05 -21.88 7.59
N VAL A 98 4.16 -22.52 8.76
CA VAL A 98 5.47 -22.91 9.34
C VAL A 98 6.22 -23.85 8.40
N ALA A 99 5.57 -24.92 7.94
CA ALA A 99 6.17 -25.87 7.01
C ALA A 99 6.60 -25.21 5.68
N ALA A 100 5.79 -24.30 5.15
CA ALA A 100 6.14 -23.54 3.95
C ALA A 100 7.34 -22.60 4.17
N ALA A 101 7.42 -21.93 5.32
CA ALA A 101 8.56 -21.09 5.68
C ALA A 101 9.85 -21.92 5.79
N GLU A 102 9.81 -23.05 6.47
CA GLU A 102 10.93 -23.99 6.57
C GLU A 102 11.39 -24.49 5.19
N ALA A 103 10.44 -24.87 4.33
CA ALA A 103 10.73 -25.31 2.95
C ALA A 103 11.37 -24.22 2.08
N LEU A 104 11.15 -22.95 2.41
CA LEU A 104 11.75 -21.80 1.73
C LEU A 104 13.01 -21.27 2.43
N GLY A 105 13.43 -21.87 3.55
CA GLY A 105 14.57 -21.42 4.35
C GLY A 105 14.34 -20.07 5.03
N LEU A 106 13.09 -19.78 5.42
CA LEU A 106 12.67 -18.54 6.04
C LEU A 106 12.46 -18.71 7.55
N GLU A 107 12.86 -17.70 8.32
CA GLU A 107 12.56 -17.61 9.74
C GLU A 107 11.29 -16.80 9.95
N LEU A 108 10.29 -17.42 10.58
CA LEU A 108 9.07 -16.71 10.98
C LEU A 108 9.34 -15.74 12.14
N PRO A 109 8.53 -14.68 12.30
CA PRO A 109 8.67 -13.77 13.42
C PRO A 109 8.63 -14.53 14.77
N PRO A 110 9.69 -14.43 15.60
CA PRO A 110 9.75 -15.15 16.86
C PRO A 110 8.67 -14.62 17.81
N GLY A 111 7.92 -15.53 18.44
CA GLY A 111 6.84 -15.16 19.35
C GLY A 111 5.66 -14.47 18.66
N HIS A 112 5.46 -14.70 17.36
CA HIS A 112 4.29 -14.20 16.64
C HIS A 112 2.99 -14.58 17.34
N CYS A 113 2.13 -13.60 17.57
CA CYS A 113 0.77 -13.77 18.02
C CYS A 113 -0.14 -12.93 17.12
N ALA A 114 -1.13 -13.56 16.52
CA ALA A 114 -2.10 -12.91 15.65
C ALA A 114 -2.85 -11.80 16.39
N ARG A 115 -2.96 -10.63 15.76
CA ARG A 115 -3.66 -9.46 16.31
C ARG A 115 -4.66 -8.87 15.32
N LEU A 116 -5.61 -8.10 15.85
CA LEU A 116 -6.57 -7.39 15.00
C LEU A 116 -5.95 -6.09 14.46
N PHE A 117 -6.38 -5.70 13.26
CA PHE A 117 -6.18 -4.37 12.72
C PHE A 117 -6.88 -3.34 13.62
N GLU A 118 -6.14 -2.34 14.07
CA GLU A 118 -6.62 -1.27 14.94
C GLU A 118 -6.61 0.07 14.18
N PRO A 119 -7.71 0.48 13.52
CA PRO A 119 -7.71 1.62 12.59
C PRO A 119 -7.12 2.91 13.17
N ALA A 120 -7.52 3.27 14.39
CA ALA A 120 -7.05 4.47 15.09
C ALA A 120 -5.54 4.52 15.32
N ARG A 121 -4.87 3.35 15.35
CA ARG A 121 -3.44 3.21 15.60
C ARG A 121 -2.68 2.91 14.31
N ASP A 122 -3.08 1.88 13.58
CA ASP A 122 -2.34 1.31 12.47
C ASP A 122 -2.33 2.24 11.24
N ILE A 123 -3.42 2.92 10.94
CA ILE A 123 -3.49 3.84 9.78
C ILE A 123 -2.49 4.99 9.91
N VAL A 124 -2.27 5.42 11.15
CA VAL A 124 -1.36 6.50 11.52
C VAL A 124 0.07 6.01 11.63
N ALA A 125 0.29 4.85 12.26
CA ALA A 125 1.63 4.36 12.59
C ALA A 125 2.43 3.84 11.38
N PHE A 126 1.76 3.44 10.29
CA PHE A 126 2.41 2.82 9.16
C PHE A 126 2.42 3.73 7.92
N ASP A 127 3.51 3.66 7.15
CA ASP A 127 3.65 4.37 5.87
C ASP A 127 2.96 3.62 4.73
N LEU A 128 2.94 2.28 4.82
CA LEU A 128 2.37 1.39 3.81
C LEU A 128 1.56 0.26 4.47
N LEU A 129 0.31 0.09 4.02
CA LEU A 129 -0.60 -0.98 4.45
C LEU A 129 -0.76 -1.94 3.27
N LEU A 130 -0.14 -3.11 3.38
CA LEU A 130 -0.05 -4.10 2.32
C LEU A 130 -1.05 -5.23 2.54
N THR A 131 -2.04 -5.32 1.66
CA THR A 131 -3.08 -6.36 1.70
C THR A 131 -2.78 -7.50 0.74
N MET A 132 -3.37 -8.67 0.97
CA MET A 132 -3.07 -9.87 0.18
C MET A 132 -3.99 -10.01 -1.04
N ASP A 133 -5.26 -9.63 -0.88
CA ASP A 133 -6.32 -9.80 -1.88
C ASP A 133 -7.28 -8.61 -1.85
N LYS A 134 -8.25 -8.60 -2.76
CA LYS A 134 -9.28 -7.55 -2.83
C LYS A 134 -10.20 -7.49 -1.61
N PHE A 135 -10.40 -8.59 -0.89
CA PHE A 135 -11.34 -8.65 0.25
C PHE A 135 -10.74 -7.96 1.46
N THR A 136 -9.52 -8.35 1.82
CA THR A 136 -8.71 -7.69 2.86
C THR A 136 -8.45 -6.23 2.50
N ALA A 137 -8.21 -5.92 1.22
CA ALA A 137 -8.09 -4.54 0.75
C ALA A 137 -9.38 -3.74 0.93
N GLY A 138 -10.54 -4.30 0.60
CA GLY A 138 -11.84 -3.67 0.82
C GLY A 138 -12.15 -3.41 2.30
N ASP A 139 -11.85 -4.38 3.16
CA ASP A 139 -12.03 -4.26 4.62
C ASP A 139 -11.17 -3.13 5.21
N VAL A 140 -9.88 -3.07 4.85
CA VAL A 140 -8.96 -2.00 5.30
C VAL A 140 -9.37 -0.65 4.71
N MET A 141 -9.69 -0.61 3.41
CA MET A 141 -10.04 0.63 2.72
C MET A 141 -11.32 1.26 3.27
N ARG A 142 -12.29 0.45 3.72
CA ARG A 142 -13.51 0.94 4.38
C ARG A 142 -13.18 1.74 5.64
N GLU A 143 -12.22 1.28 6.43
CA GLU A 143 -11.76 1.98 7.63
C GLU A 143 -10.96 3.22 7.24
N VAL A 144 -9.97 3.08 6.34
CA VAL A 144 -9.10 4.17 5.90
C VAL A 144 -9.86 5.32 5.23
N SER A 145 -10.88 5.03 4.43
CA SER A 145 -11.70 6.06 3.77
C SER A 145 -12.40 6.98 4.78
N SER A 146 -12.71 6.46 5.98
CA SER A 146 -13.29 7.28 7.05
C SER A 146 -12.29 8.29 7.60
N PHE A 147 -10.98 7.99 7.54
CA PHE A 147 -9.92 8.88 8.00
C PHE A 147 -9.65 10.00 6.99
N ASP A 148 -9.73 9.71 5.69
CA ASP A 148 -9.63 10.72 4.62
C ASP A 148 -10.73 11.78 4.72
N LEU A 149 -11.93 11.39 5.19
CA LEU A 149 -13.03 12.32 5.42
C LEU A 149 -12.76 13.27 6.61
N ILE A 150 -12.05 12.79 7.63
CA ILE A 150 -11.73 13.53 8.85
C ILE A 150 -10.53 14.47 8.62
N ASN A 151 -9.48 13.96 7.99
CA ASN A 151 -8.27 14.71 7.70
C ASN A 151 -8.04 14.81 6.18
N ARG A 152 -8.51 15.90 5.60
CA ARG A 152 -8.39 16.17 4.17
C ARG A 152 -6.98 16.57 3.73
N SER A 153 -6.08 16.85 4.67
CA SER A 153 -4.71 17.27 4.34
C SER A 153 -3.79 16.11 3.95
N MET A 154 -4.14 14.88 4.34
CA MET A 154 -3.35 13.68 4.05
C MET A 154 -4.27 12.55 3.56
N PRO A 155 -4.13 12.09 2.30
CA PRO A 155 -4.90 10.94 1.80
C PRO A 155 -4.30 9.63 2.32
N PHE A 156 -4.83 9.11 3.43
CA PHE A 156 -4.44 7.82 4.00
C PHE A 156 -4.76 6.65 3.08
N SER A 157 -5.78 6.77 2.22
CA SER A 157 -6.11 5.75 1.22
C SER A 157 -4.94 5.39 0.30
N TYR A 158 -4.00 6.32 0.08
CA TYR A 158 -2.84 6.07 -0.79
C TYR A 158 -1.81 5.12 -0.15
N LYS A 159 -1.85 4.96 1.18
CA LYS A 159 -1.02 4.01 1.92
C LYS A 159 -1.42 2.57 1.66
N VAL A 160 -2.67 2.31 1.27
CA VAL A 160 -3.17 0.94 1.06
C VAL A 160 -2.75 0.45 -0.32
N ARG A 161 -2.05 -0.68 -0.40
CA ARG A 161 -1.68 -1.35 -1.66
C ARG A 161 -1.87 -2.85 -1.52
N ARG A 162 -2.13 -3.55 -2.63
CA ARG A 162 -1.98 -5.01 -2.65
C ARG A 162 -0.50 -5.35 -2.76
N LEU A 163 -0.05 -6.34 -2.01
CA LEU A 163 1.36 -6.78 -2.01
C LEU A 163 1.82 -7.16 -3.43
N SER A 164 0.94 -7.77 -4.21
CA SER A 164 1.18 -8.19 -5.58
C SER A 164 1.37 -7.04 -6.59
N GLU A 165 1.06 -5.78 -6.24
CA GLU A 165 1.38 -4.62 -7.08
C GLU A 165 2.89 -4.47 -7.30
N PHE A 166 3.70 -5.06 -6.42
CA PHE A 166 5.15 -5.03 -6.48
C PHE A 166 5.76 -6.24 -7.21
N LEU A 167 4.96 -7.11 -7.84
CA LEU A 167 5.49 -8.21 -8.65
C LEU A 167 6.20 -7.69 -9.91
N GLY A 168 7.27 -8.37 -10.32
CA GLY A 168 7.92 -8.11 -11.60
C GLY A 168 6.97 -8.42 -12.77
N GLY A 169 7.14 -7.73 -13.90
CA GLY A 169 6.20 -7.85 -15.03
C GLY A 169 6.06 -9.26 -15.64
N ALA A 170 7.02 -10.16 -15.45
CA ALA A 170 6.89 -11.56 -15.83
C ALA A 170 6.07 -12.37 -14.80
N GLU A 171 6.29 -12.13 -13.51
CA GLU A 171 5.64 -12.81 -12.40
C GLU A 171 4.17 -12.39 -12.28
N ALA A 172 3.88 -11.09 -12.47
CA ALA A 172 2.52 -10.57 -12.52
C ALA A 172 1.69 -11.22 -13.63
N ARG A 173 2.28 -11.40 -14.82
CA ARG A 173 1.63 -12.13 -15.94
C ARG A 173 1.43 -13.60 -15.62
N GLY A 174 2.39 -14.23 -14.96
CA GLY A 174 2.28 -15.63 -14.52
C GLY A 174 1.15 -15.82 -13.50
N LEU A 175 1.01 -14.91 -12.54
CA LEU A 175 -0.05 -14.92 -11.54
C LEU A 175 -1.44 -14.73 -12.19
N ALA A 176 -1.57 -13.74 -13.09
CA ALA A 176 -2.80 -13.51 -13.85
C ALA A 176 -3.22 -14.75 -14.66
N ALA A 177 -2.26 -15.38 -15.34
CA ALA A 177 -2.50 -16.58 -16.15
C ALA A 177 -2.90 -17.81 -15.31
N ALA A 178 -2.34 -17.96 -14.11
CA ALA A 178 -2.63 -19.10 -13.23
C ALA A 178 -4.10 -19.19 -12.83
N TYR A 179 -4.76 -18.04 -12.67
CA TYR A 179 -6.17 -17.97 -12.29
C TYR A 179 -7.13 -17.71 -13.46
N GLY A 180 -6.62 -17.69 -14.70
CA GLY A 180 -7.42 -17.43 -15.90
C GLY A 180 -8.16 -16.09 -15.84
N ASN A 181 -7.58 -15.10 -15.14
CA ASN A 181 -8.20 -13.82 -14.88
C ASN A 181 -7.35 -12.70 -15.50
N ASP A 182 -7.92 -12.00 -16.48
CA ASP A 182 -7.32 -10.79 -17.07
C ASP A 182 -7.86 -9.50 -16.41
N GLY A 183 -8.67 -9.64 -15.36
CA GLY A 183 -9.35 -8.54 -14.67
C GLY A 183 -8.53 -7.89 -13.55
N PRO A 184 -9.10 -6.89 -12.84
CA PRO A 184 -8.42 -6.19 -11.75
C PRO A 184 -8.01 -7.10 -10.58
N ASP A 185 -8.64 -8.28 -10.48
CA ASP A 185 -8.40 -9.28 -9.43
C ASP A 185 -7.30 -10.28 -9.82
N ALA A 186 -6.71 -10.16 -11.02
CA ALA A 186 -5.68 -11.05 -11.55
C ALA A 186 -4.41 -11.13 -10.68
N LEU A 187 -4.23 -10.14 -9.80
CA LEU A 187 -3.08 -10.03 -8.92
C LEU A 187 -3.40 -10.46 -7.47
N ASP A 188 -4.58 -11.00 -7.16
CA ASP A 188 -4.86 -11.42 -5.78
C ASP A 188 -3.96 -12.60 -5.35
N ILE A 189 -3.43 -12.51 -4.13
CA ILE A 189 -2.78 -13.63 -3.45
C ILE A 189 -3.87 -14.39 -2.70
N GLU A 190 -4.43 -15.40 -3.37
CA GLU A 190 -5.52 -16.22 -2.85
C GLU A 190 -5.20 -16.80 -1.46
N ASP A 191 -6.25 -16.93 -0.65
CA ASP A 191 -6.14 -17.57 0.65
C ASP A 191 -5.98 -19.09 0.49
N PRO A 192 -4.81 -19.67 0.81
CA PRO A 192 -4.57 -21.09 0.63
C PRO A 192 -5.33 -21.96 1.67
N LEU A 193 -5.88 -21.35 2.72
CA LEU A 193 -6.66 -22.06 3.75
C LEU A 193 -8.15 -22.10 3.40
N TYR A 194 -8.58 -21.34 2.38
CA TYR A 194 -9.98 -21.32 1.99
C TYR A 194 -10.39 -22.68 1.39
N GLY A 195 -11.32 -23.37 2.07
CA GLY A 195 -11.79 -24.71 1.70
C GLY A 195 -11.42 -25.82 2.69
N ASN A 196 -10.53 -25.56 3.65
CA ASN A 196 -10.16 -26.48 4.74
C ASN A 196 -9.89 -27.92 4.25
N VAL A 197 -9.22 -28.07 3.11
CA VAL A 197 -8.94 -29.40 2.53
C VAL A 197 -7.90 -30.17 3.35
N GLY A 198 -7.03 -29.47 4.09
CA GLY A 198 -5.97 -30.06 4.89
C GLY A 198 -4.96 -30.86 4.07
N GLY A 199 -4.00 -31.45 4.76
CA GLY A 199 -3.06 -32.41 4.18
C GLY A 199 -2.15 -31.83 3.09
N GLU A 200 -1.77 -32.67 2.12
CA GLU A 200 -0.77 -32.32 1.10
C GLU A 200 -1.25 -31.24 0.11
N GLU A 201 -2.56 -31.15 -0.12
CA GLU A 201 -3.12 -30.17 -1.04
C GLU A 201 -3.03 -28.76 -0.45
N GLU A 202 -3.42 -28.60 0.82
CA GLU A 202 -3.27 -27.36 1.56
C GLU A 202 -1.80 -26.96 1.67
N GLN A 203 -0.91 -27.89 2.02
CA GLN A 203 0.53 -27.62 2.08
C GLN A 203 1.09 -27.14 0.74
N ARG A 204 0.63 -27.72 -0.38
CA ARG A 204 1.01 -27.29 -1.73
C ARG A 204 0.48 -25.90 -2.05
N ALA A 205 -0.77 -25.61 -1.69
CA ALA A 205 -1.39 -24.30 -1.89
C ALA A 205 -0.67 -23.22 -1.07
N VAL A 206 -0.40 -23.47 0.22
CA VAL A 206 0.34 -22.55 1.09
C VAL A 206 1.75 -22.30 0.56
N LEU A 207 2.46 -23.34 0.13
CA LEU A 207 3.79 -23.19 -0.46
C LEU A 207 3.76 -22.38 -1.78
N GLN A 208 2.72 -22.57 -2.59
CA GLN A 208 2.54 -21.79 -3.82
C GLN A 208 2.27 -20.32 -3.51
N SER A 209 1.36 -20.02 -2.57
CA SER A 209 1.11 -18.65 -2.10
C SER A 209 2.38 -18.03 -1.50
N ALA A 210 3.16 -18.78 -0.72
CA ALA A 210 4.43 -18.32 -0.15
C ALA A 210 5.46 -17.93 -1.23
N ARG A 211 5.51 -18.65 -2.36
CA ARG A 211 6.39 -18.31 -3.49
C ARG A 211 5.96 -17.01 -4.17
N THR A 212 4.67 -16.82 -4.39
CA THR A 212 4.12 -15.57 -4.94
C THR A 212 4.41 -14.40 -4.01
N ILE A 213 4.18 -14.59 -2.70
CA ILE A 213 4.50 -13.61 -1.66
C ILE A 213 5.99 -13.25 -1.70
N ARG A 214 6.89 -14.25 -1.79
CA ARG A 214 8.34 -14.00 -1.87
C ARG A 214 8.72 -13.16 -3.08
N ALA A 215 8.17 -13.46 -4.26
CA ALA A 215 8.41 -12.68 -5.47
C ALA A 215 7.96 -11.21 -5.28
N ALA A 216 6.76 -11.01 -4.73
CA ALA A 216 6.24 -9.67 -4.45
C ALA A 216 7.08 -8.92 -3.41
N CYS A 217 7.54 -9.58 -2.35
CA CYS A 217 8.43 -9.01 -1.35
C CYS A 217 9.79 -8.59 -1.94
N ASN A 218 10.34 -9.37 -2.87
CA ASN A 218 11.58 -9.01 -3.57
C ASN A 218 11.39 -7.74 -4.40
N GLY A 219 10.30 -7.64 -5.16
CA GLY A 219 9.99 -6.43 -5.92
C GLY A 219 9.69 -5.23 -5.03
N LEU A 220 9.05 -5.43 -3.87
CA LEU A 220 8.87 -4.37 -2.87
C LEU A 220 10.21 -3.90 -2.29
N ALA A 221 11.13 -4.80 -1.97
CA ALA A 221 12.47 -4.45 -1.50
C ALA A 221 13.25 -3.64 -2.56
N ALA A 222 13.14 -4.02 -3.83
CA ALA A 222 13.72 -3.26 -4.94
C ALA A 222 13.09 -1.87 -5.09
N PHE A 223 11.76 -1.77 -4.95
CA PHE A 223 11.06 -0.48 -4.93
C PHE A 223 11.55 0.41 -3.78
N LEU A 224 11.64 -0.12 -2.55
CA LEU A 224 12.11 0.62 -1.38
C LEU A 224 13.57 1.07 -1.54
N ARG A 225 14.42 0.25 -2.17
CA ARG A 225 15.78 0.64 -2.50
C ARG A 225 15.80 1.82 -3.47
N GLY A 226 15.01 1.75 -4.55
CA GLY A 226 14.85 2.88 -5.48
C GLY A 226 14.39 4.16 -4.77
N VAL A 227 13.46 4.07 -3.82
CA VAL A 227 13.02 5.21 -3.01
C VAL A 227 14.13 5.77 -2.11
N GLN A 228 15.01 4.91 -1.59
CA GLN A 228 16.15 5.36 -0.79
C GLN A 228 17.20 6.12 -1.64
N ASP A 229 17.39 5.68 -2.88
CA ASP A 229 18.41 6.18 -3.79
C ASP A 229 17.97 7.46 -4.54
N GLU A 230 16.66 7.70 -4.66
CA GLU A 230 16.11 8.90 -5.30
C GLU A 230 16.42 10.18 -4.52
N GLU A 231 16.93 11.21 -5.22
CA GLU A 231 17.07 12.55 -4.68
C GLU A 231 15.69 13.21 -4.47
N PRO A 232 15.50 14.00 -3.39
CA PRO A 232 14.26 14.72 -3.20
C PRO A 232 14.03 15.71 -4.35
N PRO A 233 12.80 15.82 -4.88
CA PRO A 233 12.46 16.89 -5.81
C PRO A 233 12.62 18.23 -5.07
N GLY A 234 13.75 18.92 -5.31
CA GLY A 234 14.10 20.16 -4.63
C GLY A 234 15.61 20.41 -4.41
N ALA A 235 16.48 19.43 -4.67
CA ALA A 235 17.94 19.61 -4.54
C ALA A 235 18.63 20.21 -5.80
N ALA A 236 17.87 20.71 -6.78
CA ALA A 236 18.41 21.51 -7.87
C ALA A 236 18.69 22.95 -7.38
N VAL A 237 19.89 23.15 -6.85
CA VAL A 237 20.68 24.39 -6.72
C VAL A 237 19.89 25.71 -6.85
N ALA A 238 19.50 26.28 -5.70
CA ALA A 238 19.17 27.70 -5.61
C ALA A 238 20.46 28.53 -5.56
N GLU A 239 21.05 28.82 -6.73
CA GLU A 239 21.99 29.94 -6.85
C GLU A 239 21.20 31.24 -7.03
N GLY A 240 21.19 32.05 -5.96
CA GLY A 240 21.09 33.51 -5.97
C GLY A 240 20.03 34.18 -6.85
N GLY A 241 18.84 34.43 -6.29
CA GLY A 241 17.88 35.40 -6.82
C GLY A 241 16.90 35.88 -5.75
N SER A 242 16.86 37.20 -5.51
CA SER A 242 16.04 37.90 -4.49
C SER A 242 14.54 37.56 -4.51
N PRO A 243 13.81 37.75 -3.39
CA PRO A 243 12.41 37.38 -3.27
C PRO A 243 11.52 38.40 -3.99
N GLY A 244 10.84 37.96 -5.04
CA GLY A 244 9.74 38.67 -5.68
C GLY A 244 8.58 37.71 -5.88
N ASP A 245 7.42 38.08 -5.34
CA ASP A 245 6.07 37.49 -5.47
C ASP A 245 5.96 36.02 -5.89
N ALA A 246 5.57 35.17 -4.93
CA ALA A 246 5.04 33.84 -5.21
C ALA A 246 3.62 33.96 -5.80
N PRO A 247 3.32 33.40 -6.99
CA PRO A 247 1.93 33.21 -7.40
C PRO A 247 1.35 31.99 -6.70
N GLU A 248 0.12 32.12 -6.21
CA GLU A 248 -0.68 31.04 -5.63
C GLU A 248 -0.78 29.87 -6.62
N CYS A 249 -0.29 28.69 -6.23
CA CYS A 249 -0.52 27.46 -6.96
C CYS A 249 -1.96 26.99 -6.75
N GLU A 250 -2.86 27.42 -7.64
CA GLU A 250 -4.16 26.76 -7.81
C GLU A 250 -3.94 25.34 -8.36
N LEU A 251 -4.46 24.35 -7.65
CA LEU A 251 -4.54 22.96 -8.11
C LEU A 251 -5.47 22.90 -9.35
N PRO A 252 -5.05 22.29 -10.47
CA PRO A 252 -5.94 22.13 -11.61
C PRO A 252 -7.03 21.09 -11.30
N LEU A 253 -8.27 21.45 -11.64
CA LEU A 253 -9.42 20.54 -11.59
C LEU A 253 -9.24 19.35 -12.56
N PRO A 254 -9.82 18.17 -12.27
CA PRO A 254 -9.60 16.95 -13.03
C PRO A 254 -10.10 17.08 -14.48
N GLY A 255 -9.22 16.74 -15.44
CA GLY A 255 -9.57 16.67 -16.87
C GLY A 255 -8.64 17.43 -17.83
N GLN A 256 -7.57 18.07 -17.35
CA GLN A 256 -6.57 18.71 -18.22
C GLN A 256 -5.21 18.00 -18.10
N ALA A 257 -4.69 17.54 -19.23
CA ALA A 257 -3.34 16.99 -19.31
C ALA A 257 -2.30 18.13 -19.25
N PRO A 258 -1.23 18.03 -18.45
CA PRO A 258 -0.14 18.98 -18.50
C PRO A 258 0.62 18.82 -19.82
N VAL A 259 0.77 19.92 -20.55
CA VAL A 259 1.50 19.97 -21.82
C VAL A 259 2.97 20.23 -21.49
N CYS A 260 3.80 19.19 -21.49
CA CYS A 260 5.25 19.35 -21.37
C CYS A 260 5.84 19.67 -22.75
N SER A 261 6.19 20.93 -22.99
CA SER A 261 7.01 21.33 -24.13
C SER A 261 8.46 20.91 -23.86
N GLY A 262 8.95 19.97 -24.67
CA GLY A 262 10.32 19.48 -24.61
C GLY A 262 11.35 20.54 -24.97
N ALA A 263 12.42 20.60 -24.18
CA ALA A 263 13.67 21.26 -24.53
C ALA A 263 14.77 20.21 -24.52
N SER A 264 15.36 20.02 -25.69
CA SER A 264 16.53 19.18 -25.98
C SER A 264 17.79 19.77 -25.35
N VAL A 265 18.65 18.95 -24.74
CA VAL A 265 20.04 19.30 -24.45
C VAL A 265 20.96 18.18 -24.90
N SER A 266 21.99 18.61 -25.64
CA SER A 266 23.04 17.86 -26.30
C SER A 266 24.08 17.30 -25.34
N THR A 267 24.56 16.09 -25.63
CA THR A 267 25.69 15.42 -24.99
C THR A 267 27.04 15.89 -25.55
N THR A 268 28.01 16.13 -24.67
CA THR A 268 29.44 16.09 -25.03
C THR A 268 30.18 15.23 -24.01
N ASP A 269 30.91 14.25 -24.54
CA ASP A 269 31.79 13.31 -23.85
C ASP A 269 32.97 13.97 -23.14
N THR A 270 33.47 13.32 -22.09
CA THR A 270 34.92 13.24 -21.81
C THR A 270 35.24 12.04 -20.92
N ASP A 271 36.26 11.29 -21.34
CA ASP A 271 36.84 10.09 -20.74
C ASP A 271 37.60 10.34 -19.42
N GLY A 272 37.78 9.26 -18.64
CA GLY A 272 39.09 8.97 -18.03
C GLY A 272 39.15 8.69 -16.52
N ASP A 273 39.45 7.41 -16.22
CA ASP A 273 40.44 6.91 -15.24
C ASP A 273 39.97 6.13 -13.99
N ASP A 274 40.52 4.92 -13.93
CA ASP A 274 40.48 3.89 -12.89
C ASP A 274 41.19 4.32 -11.59
N GLU A 275 40.63 3.95 -10.43
CA GLU A 275 41.44 3.55 -9.27
C GLU A 275 40.62 2.64 -8.31
N GLU A 276 41.00 1.36 -8.27
CA GLU A 276 40.58 0.42 -7.22
C GLU A 276 41.24 0.78 -5.89
N ALA A 277 40.42 1.05 -4.86
CA ALA A 277 40.88 1.06 -3.48
C ALA A 277 39.91 0.28 -2.57
N HIS A 278 40.46 -0.74 -1.90
CA HIS A 278 39.82 -1.52 -0.85
C HIS A 278 39.09 -0.64 0.17
N THR A 279 37.79 -0.89 0.39
CA THR A 279 37.06 -0.27 1.50
C THR A 279 36.49 -1.34 2.43
N ALA A 280 37.02 -1.36 3.66
CA ALA A 280 36.37 -1.99 4.80
C ALA A 280 34.97 -1.38 4.99
N GLY A 281 34.00 -2.20 5.41
CA GLY A 281 32.57 -1.88 5.45
C GLY A 281 32.24 -0.49 6.00
N ARG A 282 31.93 0.43 5.08
CA ARG A 282 31.16 1.64 5.40
C ARG A 282 29.72 1.18 5.60
N VAL A 283 29.19 1.40 6.80
CA VAL A 283 27.75 1.49 7.00
C VAL A 283 27.28 2.57 6.02
N HIS A 284 26.51 2.19 5.02
CA HIS A 284 25.89 3.16 4.12
C HIS A 284 24.93 3.98 4.99
N GLU A 285 25.34 5.16 5.42
CA GLU A 285 24.43 6.18 5.96
C GLU A 285 23.57 6.68 4.79
N GLY A 286 22.70 5.80 4.31
CA GLY A 286 21.69 6.11 3.31
C GLY A 286 20.68 7.08 3.91
N ARG A 287 20.05 7.86 3.04
CA ARG A 287 18.94 8.77 3.39
C ARG A 287 17.91 8.04 4.27
N PRO A 288 17.29 8.74 5.25
CA PRO A 288 16.21 8.15 6.05
C PRO A 288 15.07 7.73 5.13
N LEU A 289 14.75 6.44 5.14
CA LEU A 289 13.79 5.82 4.22
C LEU A 289 12.34 6.19 4.58
N GLY A 290 12.02 6.41 5.85
CA GLY A 290 10.68 6.77 6.30
C GLY A 290 10.12 8.01 5.58
N PRO A 291 10.79 9.18 5.69
CA PRO A 291 10.36 10.39 5.01
C PRO A 291 10.30 10.25 3.48
N ALA A 292 11.25 9.52 2.88
CA ALA A 292 11.27 9.28 1.44
C ALA A 292 10.07 8.44 0.98
N LEU A 293 9.74 7.38 1.72
CA LEU A 293 8.58 6.54 1.44
C LEU A 293 7.27 7.31 1.61
N ARG A 294 7.11 8.11 2.67
CA ARG A 294 5.92 8.96 2.87
C ARG A 294 5.69 9.89 1.68
N ALA A 295 6.74 10.56 1.20
CA ALA A 295 6.65 11.42 0.02
C ALA A 295 6.29 10.61 -1.24
N ARG A 296 6.92 9.45 -1.43
CA ARG A 296 6.64 8.57 -2.58
C ARG A 296 5.19 8.07 -2.58
N VAL A 297 4.64 7.64 -1.44
CA VAL A 297 3.26 7.16 -1.31
C VAL A 297 2.25 8.20 -1.78
N LEU A 298 2.48 9.49 -1.50
CA LEU A 298 1.61 10.57 -1.98
C LEU A 298 1.58 10.69 -3.51
N THR A 299 2.68 10.34 -4.20
CA THR A 299 2.78 10.38 -5.66
C THR A 299 2.22 9.14 -6.36
N MET A 300 1.99 8.05 -5.63
CA MET A 300 1.46 6.81 -6.21
C MET A 300 -0.01 6.92 -6.65
N GLY A 301 -0.73 7.96 -6.20
CA GLY A 301 -2.13 8.18 -6.55
C GLY A 301 -3.08 7.10 -6.00
N PRO A 302 -4.37 7.12 -6.38
CA PRO A 302 -5.34 6.14 -5.89
C PRO A 302 -5.05 4.73 -6.41
N THR A 303 -5.47 3.71 -5.65
CA THR A 303 -5.32 2.30 -6.04
C THR A 303 -6.19 1.96 -7.26
N PRO A 304 -5.61 1.46 -8.37
CA PRO A 304 -6.33 1.30 -9.64
C PRO A 304 -7.44 0.25 -9.58
N TRP A 305 -7.33 -0.73 -8.69
CA TRP A 305 -8.30 -1.81 -8.50
C TRP A 305 -9.50 -1.42 -7.63
N LEU A 306 -9.44 -0.29 -6.93
CA LEU A 306 -10.56 0.26 -6.17
C LEU A 306 -11.41 1.24 -6.99
N VAL A 307 -10.88 1.72 -8.12
CA VAL A 307 -11.64 2.60 -9.02
C VAL A 307 -12.74 1.75 -9.67
N PRO A 308 -14.03 2.12 -9.49
CA PRO A 308 -15.10 1.43 -10.18
C PRO A 308 -14.80 1.41 -11.68
N PRO A 309 -15.06 0.30 -12.41
CA PRO A 309 -14.70 0.19 -13.82
C PRO A 309 -15.34 1.27 -14.71
N MET A 310 -16.36 1.99 -14.22
CA MET A 310 -16.96 3.15 -14.89
C MET A 310 -16.10 4.42 -14.84
N LEU A 311 -15.18 4.52 -13.87
CA LEU A 311 -14.28 5.66 -13.65
C LEU A 311 -12.84 5.37 -14.06
N SER A 312 -12.50 4.11 -14.36
CA SER A 312 -11.20 3.74 -14.89
C SER A 312 -11.03 4.27 -16.32
N PRO A 313 -9.89 4.86 -16.70
CA PRO A 313 -9.65 5.26 -18.08
C PRO A 313 -9.74 4.01 -18.97
N ARG A 314 -10.61 4.05 -19.98
CA ARG A 314 -10.72 2.95 -20.94
C ARG A 314 -9.37 2.77 -21.62
N PRO A 315 -8.84 1.53 -21.74
CA PRO A 315 -7.64 1.31 -22.52
C PRO A 315 -7.87 1.85 -23.92
N GLN A 316 -6.98 2.74 -24.37
CA GLN A 316 -7.03 3.25 -25.73
C GLN A 316 -6.86 2.05 -26.66
N ALA A 317 -7.84 1.81 -27.52
CA ALA A 317 -7.73 0.75 -28.53
C ALA A 317 -6.44 0.99 -29.34
N PRO A 318 -5.68 -0.08 -29.66
CA PRO A 318 -4.49 0.08 -30.49
C PRO A 318 -4.90 0.74 -31.81
N ALA A 319 -4.20 1.81 -32.17
CA ALA A 319 -4.37 2.43 -33.47
C ALA A 319 -4.03 1.40 -34.56
N HIS A 320 -5.03 1.02 -35.34
CA HIS A 320 -4.89 0.16 -36.52
C HIS A 320 -4.27 0.91 -37.69
#